data_AF-A0A897NMU5-F1
#
_entry.id   AF-A0A897NMU5-F1
#
_cell.length_a   1.000
_cell.length_b   1.000
_cell.length_c   1.000
_cell.angle_alpha   90.00
_cell.angle_beta   90.00
_cell.angle_gamma   90.00
#
_symmetry.space_group_name_H-M   'P 1'
#
loop_
_entity.id
_entity.type
_entity.pdbx_description
1 polymer ?
#
loop_
_entity_poly.entity_id
_entity_poly.type
_entity_poly.pdbx_seq_one_letter_code
_entity_poly.pdbx_strand_id
1 'polypeptide(L)'
;MADEPPEWSDVDEDAIEERVVELAEDGLSPSEIGLKLRDEGVQGTPVPDVKLATGKKITEILEENDADPELPEDLYNLFERAVRLREHMDEHPGDHQNKRALQNTESKIRRLVNYYRGDELDEEFTYSYDVAKEYLE
;
A
#
# COMPACT_ATOMS: atom_id res chain seq x y z
N MET A 1 20.97 14.52 -0.79
CA MET A 1 20.03 13.95 0.18
C MET A 1 20.80 13.78 1.48
N ALA A 2 20.15 13.61 2.63
CA ALA A 2 20.90 13.18 3.81
C ALA A 2 21.31 11.73 3.59
N ASP A 3 22.57 11.42 3.89
CA ASP A 3 23.12 10.06 3.71
C ASP A 3 23.06 9.26 5.03
N GLU A 4 22.82 9.93 6.17
CA GLU A 4 22.64 9.33 7.49
C GLU A 4 21.32 9.79 8.16
N PRO A 5 20.74 8.96 9.05
CA PRO A 5 19.61 9.35 9.89
C PRO A 5 20.00 10.52 10.80
N PRO A 6 19.05 11.41 11.13
CA PRO A 6 19.35 12.56 11.98
C PRO A 6 19.70 12.11 13.41
N GLU A 7 20.66 12.79 14.05
CA GLU A 7 21.17 12.42 15.39
C GLU A 7 20.08 12.31 16.48
N TRP A 8 18.94 12.97 16.31
CA TRP A 8 17.83 12.92 17.26
C TRP A 8 16.90 11.70 17.08
N SER A 9 17.04 10.97 15.97
CA SER A 9 16.30 9.75 15.62
C SER A 9 17.21 8.53 15.78
N ASP A 10 17.86 8.42 16.93
CA ASP A 10 18.74 7.30 17.26
C ASP A 10 17.90 6.14 17.81
N VAL A 11 17.46 5.27 16.91
CA VAL A 11 16.66 4.08 17.20
C VAL A 11 17.35 2.89 16.56
N ASP A 12 17.46 1.79 17.30
CA ASP A 12 18.02 0.54 16.79
C ASP A 12 17.22 0.03 15.59
N GLU A 13 17.93 -0.41 14.54
CA GLU A 13 17.35 -0.95 13.30
C GLU A 13 16.36 -2.09 13.58
N ASP A 14 16.75 -3.05 14.41
CA ASP A 14 15.91 -4.19 14.79
C ASP A 14 14.57 -3.75 15.41
N ALA A 15 14.58 -2.68 16.22
CA ALA A 15 13.38 -2.15 16.86
C ALA A 15 12.47 -1.41 15.88
N ILE A 16 13.03 -0.83 14.81
CA ILE A 16 12.26 -0.26 13.71
C ILE A 16 11.59 -1.37 12.90
N GLU A 17 12.33 -2.43 12.57
CA GLU A 17 11.79 -3.58 11.83
C GLU A 17 10.67 -4.28 12.61
N GLU A 18 10.86 -4.54 13.90
CA GLU A 18 9.82 -5.12 14.77
C GLU A 18 8.57 -4.24 14.80
N ARG A 19 8.74 -2.92 14.90
CA ARG A 19 7.61 -1.98 14.88
C ARG A 19 6.91 -1.93 13.53
N VAL A 20 7.63 -2.08 12.41
CA VAL A 20 7.02 -2.17 11.07
C VAL A 20 6.10 -3.38 10.99
N VAL A 21 6.59 -4.55 11.43
CA VAL A 21 5.81 -5.80 11.41
C VAL A 21 4.59 -5.69 12.31
N GLU A 22 4.74 -5.19 13.55
CA GLU A 22 3.61 -4.99 14.48
C GLU A 22 2.51 -4.11 13.86
N LEU A 23 2.89 -3.01 13.19
CA LEU A 23 1.92 -2.12 12.56
C LEU A 23 1.25 -2.76 11.33
N ALA A 24 1.94 -3.64 10.61
CA ALA A 24 1.33 -4.41 9.52
C ALA A 24 0.34 -5.45 10.05
N GLU A 25 0.65 -6.13 11.15
CA GLU A 25 -0.27 -7.04 11.85
C GLU A 25 -1.53 -6.32 12.36
N ASP A 26 -1.40 -5.05 12.75
CA ASP A 26 -2.51 -4.15 13.07
C ASP A 26 -3.36 -3.76 11.84
N GLY A 27 -2.96 -4.18 10.63
CA GLY A 27 -3.65 -3.96 9.37
C GLY A 27 -3.36 -2.61 8.70
N LEU A 28 -2.26 -1.93 9.09
CA LEU A 28 -1.86 -0.68 8.44
C LEU A 28 -1.13 -0.95 7.13
N SER A 29 -1.41 -0.12 6.12
CA SER A 29 -0.68 -0.16 4.85
C SER A 29 0.77 0.34 4.99
N PRO A 30 1.69 -0.06 4.09
CA PRO A 30 3.08 0.42 4.11
C PRO A 30 3.21 1.96 4.19
N SER A 31 2.36 2.69 3.46
CA SER A 31 2.31 4.15 3.52
C SER A 31 1.87 4.68 4.89
N GLU A 32 0.86 4.07 5.52
CA GLU A 32 0.40 4.44 6.86
C GLU A 32 1.43 4.10 7.93
N ILE A 33 2.10 2.95 7.81
CA ILE A 33 3.22 2.55 8.68
C ILE A 33 4.30 3.64 8.64
N GLY A 34 4.69 4.10 7.45
CA GLY A 34 5.68 5.16 7.29
C GLY A 34 5.26 6.49 7.95
N LEU A 35 3.98 6.87 7.83
CA LEU A 35 3.45 8.06 8.52
C LEU A 35 3.50 7.89 10.04
N LYS A 36 3.12 6.72 10.54
CA LYS A 36 3.08 6.43 11.97
C LYS A 36 4.47 6.37 12.58
N LEU A 37 5.45 5.78 11.89
CA LEU A 37 6.85 5.82 12.30
C LEU A 37 7.42 7.24 12.29
N ARG A 38 7.05 8.06 11.30
CA ARG A 38 7.50 9.46 11.24
C ARG A 38 6.91 10.31 12.37
N ASP A 39 5.66 10.08 12.74
CA ASP A 39 4.92 10.95 13.66
C ASP A 39 4.97 10.46 15.12
N GLU A 40 4.85 9.15 15.35
CA GLU A 40 4.86 8.50 16.67
C GLU A 40 6.19 7.81 16.99
N GLY A 41 6.84 7.23 15.97
CA GLY A 41 8.13 6.58 16.12
C GLY A 41 8.11 5.22 16.81
N VAL A 42 9.29 4.84 17.31
CA VAL A 42 9.49 3.66 18.15
C VAL A 42 9.65 4.13 19.58
N GLN A 43 8.75 3.70 20.47
CA GLN A 43 8.75 4.11 21.89
C GLN A 43 8.78 5.63 22.13
N GLY A 44 8.26 6.43 21.17
CA GLY A 44 8.21 7.89 21.23
C GLY A 44 9.38 8.61 20.56
N THR A 45 10.35 7.89 19.99
CA THR A 45 11.42 8.47 19.17
C THR A 45 11.03 8.39 17.69
N PRO A 46 10.72 9.52 17.01
CA PRO A 46 10.24 9.51 15.64
C PRO A 46 11.30 9.04 14.64
N VAL A 47 10.88 8.27 13.64
CA VAL A 47 11.73 7.72 12.58
C VAL A 47 11.31 8.35 11.24
N PRO A 48 12.01 9.41 10.77
CA PRO A 48 11.53 10.20 9.64
C PRO A 48 11.68 9.50 8.28
N ASP A 49 12.66 8.61 8.15
CA ASP A 49 12.92 7.84 6.94
C ASP A 49 13.44 6.46 7.33
N VAL A 50 12.59 5.45 7.19
CA VAL A 50 12.90 4.05 7.52
C VAL A 50 14.07 3.54 6.68
N LYS A 51 14.16 3.94 5.42
CA LYS A 51 15.24 3.48 4.53
C LYS A 51 16.59 4.05 4.93
N LEU A 52 16.64 5.29 5.39
CA LEU A 52 17.88 5.85 5.92
C LEU A 52 18.29 5.20 7.25
N ALA A 53 17.32 4.82 8.08
CA ALA A 53 17.59 4.23 9.40
C ALA A 53 17.98 2.74 9.33
N THR A 54 17.40 1.97 8.41
CA THR A 54 17.56 0.50 8.31
C THR A 54 18.24 0.04 7.02
N GLY A 55 18.46 0.94 6.05
CA GLY A 55 18.91 0.55 4.71
C GLY A 55 17.85 -0.14 3.84
N LYS A 56 16.70 -0.55 4.42
CA LYS A 56 15.62 -1.26 3.75
C LYS A 56 14.37 -0.40 3.62
N LYS A 57 13.57 -0.63 2.57
CA LYS A 57 12.22 -0.06 2.48
C LYS A 57 11.27 -0.82 3.39
N ILE A 58 10.18 -0.17 3.79
CA ILE A 58 9.09 -0.82 4.54
C ILE A 58 8.61 -2.09 3.81
N THR A 59 8.42 -2.05 2.49
CA THR A 59 7.98 -3.23 1.72
C THR A 59 9.00 -4.38 1.76
N GLU A 60 10.30 -4.07 1.78
CA GLU A 60 11.37 -5.08 1.86
C GLU A 60 11.39 -5.71 3.26
N ILE A 61 11.20 -4.91 4.32
CA ILE A 61 11.08 -5.40 5.70
C ILE A 61 9.88 -6.34 5.85
N LEU A 62 8.73 -5.99 5.25
CA LEU A 62 7.53 -6.81 5.31
C LEU A 62 7.72 -8.15 4.57
N GLU A 63 8.31 -8.14 3.38
CA GLU A 63 8.62 -9.34 2.60
C GLU A 63 9.59 -10.28 3.36
N GLU A 64 10.65 -9.73 3.98
CA GLU A 64 11.62 -10.52 4.76
C GLU A 64 11.00 -11.18 6.01
N ASN A 65 9.85 -10.69 6.47
CA ASN A 65 9.15 -11.17 7.66
C ASN A 65 7.83 -11.90 7.32
N ASP A 66 7.60 -12.26 6.05
CA ASP A 66 6.36 -12.91 5.58
C ASP A 66 5.08 -12.14 6.01
N ALA A 67 5.16 -10.81 6.06
CA ALA A 67 4.11 -9.90 6.50
C ALA A 67 3.67 -8.94 5.37
N ASP A 68 4.06 -9.23 4.13
CA ASP A 68 3.66 -8.44 2.97
C ASP A 68 2.17 -8.65 2.61
N PRO A 69 1.50 -7.61 2.10
CA PRO A 69 0.12 -7.73 1.66
C PRO A 69 0.01 -8.51 0.35
N GLU A 70 -1.05 -9.30 0.20
CA GLU A 70 -1.34 -10.10 -1.02
C GLU A 70 -1.43 -9.27 -2.31
N LEU A 71 -1.72 -7.97 -2.20
CA LEU A 71 -1.73 -7.04 -3.31
C LEU A 71 -0.85 -5.83 -3.00
N PRO A 72 -0.16 -5.29 -4.02
CA PRO A 72 0.46 -3.98 -3.92
C PRO A 72 -0.54 -2.91 -3.46
N GLU A 73 -0.13 -2.09 -2.48
CA GLU A 73 -1.00 -1.09 -1.84
C GLU A 73 -1.69 -0.16 -2.85
N ASP A 74 -0.97 0.25 -3.90
CA ASP A 74 -1.49 1.15 -4.92
C ASP A 74 -2.57 0.49 -5.79
N LEU A 75 -2.48 -0.82 -6.01
CA LEU A 75 -3.48 -1.61 -6.71
C LEU A 75 -4.71 -1.84 -5.82
N TYR A 76 -4.51 -2.23 -4.56
CA TYR A 76 -5.58 -2.40 -3.57
C TYR A 76 -6.43 -1.14 -3.43
N ASN A 77 -5.79 0.03 -3.27
CA ASN A 77 -6.47 1.32 -3.19
C ASN A 77 -7.29 1.66 -4.44
N LEU A 78 -6.83 1.24 -5.63
CA LEU A 78 -7.59 1.44 -6.86
C LEU A 78 -8.76 0.46 -6.97
N PHE A 79 -8.61 -0.78 -6.51
CA PHE A 79 -9.72 -1.74 -6.43
C PHE A 79 -10.83 -1.19 -5.54
N GLU A 80 -10.48 -0.73 -4.33
CA GLU A 80 -11.43 -0.13 -3.39
C GLU A 80 -12.19 1.04 -4.04
N ARG A 81 -11.46 1.94 -4.71
CA ARG A 81 -12.06 3.07 -5.42
C ARG A 81 -12.94 2.63 -6.58
N ALA A 82 -12.52 1.62 -7.34
CA ALA A 82 -13.27 1.13 -8.49
C ALA A 82 -14.59 0.46 -8.06
N VAL A 83 -14.56 -0.35 -7.00
CA VAL A 83 -15.74 -0.98 -6.42
C VAL A 83 -16.75 0.06 -5.95
N ARG A 84 -16.31 1.05 -5.14
CA ARG A 84 -17.18 2.14 -4.69
C ARG A 84 -17.78 2.93 -5.85
N LEU A 85 -16.99 3.25 -6.87
CA LEU A 85 -17.47 3.95 -8.05
C LEU A 85 -18.46 3.11 -8.87
N ARG A 86 -18.25 1.80 -8.96
CA ARG A 86 -19.15 0.89 -9.68
C ARG A 86 -20.50 0.81 -8.99
N GLU A 87 -20.52 0.61 -7.68
CA GLU A 87 -21.74 0.56 -6.87
C GLU A 87 -22.54 1.88 -6.97
N HIS A 88 -21.85 3.02 -6.85
CA HIS A 88 -22.48 4.34 -7.08
C HIS A 88 -23.10 4.47 -8.47
N MET A 89 -22.42 3.96 -9.50
CA MET A 89 -22.94 4.03 -10.88
C MET A 89 -24.12 3.10 -11.13
N ASP A 90 -24.25 2.01 -10.37
CA ASP A 90 -25.40 1.10 -10.44
C ASP A 90 -26.66 1.78 -9.86
N GLU A 91 -26.51 2.59 -8.81
CA GLU A 91 -27.59 3.41 -8.22
C GLU A 91 -27.88 4.69 -9.03
N HIS A 92 -26.84 5.29 -9.62
CA HIS A 92 -26.89 6.60 -10.27
C HIS A 92 -26.31 6.58 -11.71
N PRO A 93 -26.94 5.86 -12.66
CA PRO A 93 -26.41 5.67 -14.01
C PRO A 93 -26.29 6.97 -14.85
N GLY A 94 -26.99 8.04 -14.44
CA GLY A 94 -26.94 9.37 -15.08
C GLY A 94 -25.74 10.22 -14.67
N ASP A 95 -24.94 9.82 -13.68
CA ASP A 95 -23.78 10.57 -13.23
C ASP A 95 -22.59 10.40 -14.19
N HIS A 96 -22.54 11.27 -15.20
CA HIS A 96 -21.49 11.22 -16.23
C HIS A 96 -20.09 11.51 -15.69
N GLN A 97 -19.97 12.28 -14.60
CA GLN A 97 -18.68 12.61 -14.01
C GLN A 97 -18.08 11.37 -13.34
N ASN A 98 -18.86 10.68 -12.50
CA ASN A 98 -18.39 9.46 -11.85
C ASN A 98 -18.26 8.29 -12.84
N LYS A 99 -19.08 8.23 -13.89
CA LYS A 99 -18.87 7.27 -14.99
C LYS A 99 -17.50 7.42 -15.64
N ARG A 100 -17.08 8.67 -15.92
CA ARG A 100 -15.75 8.95 -16.46
C ARG A 100 -14.65 8.64 -15.44
N ALA A 101 -14.88 8.94 -14.16
CA ALA A 101 -13.94 8.61 -13.10
C ALA A 101 -13.72 7.09 -13.01
N LEU A 102 -14.79 6.29 -13.03
CA LEU A 102 -14.73 4.82 -13.04
C LEU A 102 -13.89 4.31 -14.22
N GLN A 103 -14.17 4.78 -15.44
CA GLN A 103 -13.41 4.39 -16.63
C GLN A 103 -11.91 4.70 -16.51
N ASN A 104 -11.56 5.87 -15.97
CA ASN A 104 -10.16 6.26 -15.76
C ASN A 104 -9.49 5.39 -14.68
N THR A 105 -10.19 5.11 -13.58
CA THR A 105 -9.71 4.24 -12.50
C THR A 105 -9.44 2.84 -13.05
N GLU A 106 -10.41 2.22 -13.73
CA GLU A 106 -10.22 0.89 -14.34
C GLU A 106 -9.08 0.89 -15.38
N SER A 107 -8.91 1.98 -16.15
CA SER A 107 -7.80 2.10 -17.10
C SER A 107 -6.43 2.22 -16.40
N LYS A 108 -6.38 2.80 -15.19
CA LYS A 108 -5.17 2.82 -14.37
C LYS A 108 -4.89 1.44 -13.78
N ILE A 109 -5.92 0.77 -13.26
CA ILE A 109 -5.83 -0.61 -12.77
C ILE A 109 -5.23 -1.53 -13.83
N ARG A 110 -5.81 -1.55 -15.04
CA ARG A 110 -5.32 -2.42 -16.12
C ARG A 110 -3.84 -2.16 -16.47
N ARG A 111 -3.37 -0.92 -16.32
CA ARG A 111 -1.95 -0.58 -16.53
C ARG A 111 -1.06 -1.10 -15.40
N LEU A 112 -1.48 -0.97 -14.14
CA LEU A 112 -0.74 -1.50 -12.99
C LEU A 112 -0.73 -3.03 -12.96
N VAL A 113 -1.87 -3.65 -13.27
CA VAL A 113 -1.94 -5.11 -13.43
C VAL A 113 -0.93 -5.59 -14.47
N ASN A 114 -0.83 -4.92 -15.62
CA ASN A 114 0.18 -5.27 -16.62
C ASN A 114 1.62 -5.01 -16.16
N TYR A 115 1.83 -4.07 -15.22
CA TYR A 115 3.16 -3.75 -14.68
C TYR A 115 3.64 -4.80 -13.69
N TYR A 116 2.76 -5.23 -12.78
CA TYR A 116 3.06 -6.24 -11.75
C TYR A 116 2.88 -7.70 -12.22
N ARG A 117 2.32 -7.92 -13.42
CA ARG A 117 2.10 -9.28 -13.96
C ARG A 117 3.43 -10.01 -14.14
N GLY A 118 3.50 -11.22 -13.57
CA GLY A 118 4.67 -12.09 -13.62
C GLY A 118 5.71 -11.80 -12.53
N ASP A 119 5.43 -10.86 -11.65
CA ASP A 119 6.26 -10.50 -10.49
C ASP A 119 5.38 -10.59 -9.23
N GLU A 120 4.74 -9.50 -8.82
CA GLU A 120 3.84 -9.47 -7.65
C GLU A 120 2.42 -9.98 -7.96
N LEU A 121 2.07 -10.17 -9.23
CA LEU A 121 0.81 -10.78 -9.67
C LEU A 121 1.06 -12.00 -10.55
N ASP A 122 0.18 -12.99 -10.44
CA ASP A 122 0.20 -14.18 -11.30
C ASP A 122 0.15 -13.81 -12.81
N GLU A 123 0.82 -14.60 -13.65
CA GLU A 123 0.90 -14.35 -15.09
C GLU A 123 -0.48 -14.36 -15.76
N GLU A 124 -1.42 -15.15 -15.24
CA GLU A 124 -2.78 -15.28 -15.76
C GLU A 124 -3.74 -14.26 -15.12
N PHE A 125 -3.28 -13.44 -14.17
CA PHE A 125 -4.11 -12.49 -13.45
C PHE A 125 -4.82 -11.52 -14.40
N THR A 126 -6.14 -11.41 -14.24
CA THR A 126 -7.00 -10.53 -15.01
C THR A 126 -7.97 -9.76 -14.11
N TYR A 127 -7.96 -8.45 -14.25
CA TYR A 127 -8.88 -7.57 -13.52
C TYR A 127 -10.34 -7.72 -13.96
N SER A 128 -11.22 -7.90 -12.99
CA SER A 128 -12.67 -7.74 -13.12
C SER A 128 -13.24 -7.07 -11.85
N TYR A 129 -14.50 -6.63 -11.90
CA TYR A 129 -15.17 -6.10 -10.70
C TYR A 129 -15.29 -7.15 -9.59
N ASP A 130 -15.65 -8.39 -9.96
CA ASP A 130 -15.83 -9.47 -8.99
C ASP A 130 -14.51 -9.86 -8.33
N VAL A 131 -13.43 -9.95 -9.12
CA VAL A 131 -12.06 -10.18 -8.58
C VAL A 131 -11.68 -9.05 -7.62
N ALA A 132 -11.89 -7.80 -8.02
CA ALA A 132 -11.57 -6.67 -7.14
C ALA A 132 -12.36 -6.69 -5.84
N LYS A 133 -13.59 -7.22 -5.84
CA LYS A 133 -14.41 -7.37 -4.64
C LYS A 133 -13.91 -8.49 -3.74
N GLU A 134 -13.52 -9.63 -4.31
CA GLU A 134 -12.96 -10.77 -3.58
C GLU A 134 -11.72 -10.38 -2.76
N TYR A 135 -10.82 -9.56 -3.32
CA TYR A 135 -9.65 -9.04 -2.60
C TYR A 135 -9.94 -8.01 -1.51
N LEU A 136 -11.17 -7.49 -1.42
CA LEU A 136 -11.58 -6.49 -0.42
C LEU A 136 -12.46 -7.09 0.68
N GLU A 137 -12.82 -8.37 0.59
CA GLU A 137 -13.61 -9.11 1.57
C GLU A 137 -12.72 -9.75 2.65
#